data_AF-A0A1F4JUX7-F1
#
_entry.id   AF-A0A1F4JUX7-F1
#
_cell.length_a   1.000
_cell.length_b   1.000
_cell.length_c   1.000
_cell.angle_alpha   90.00
_cell.angle_beta   90.00
_cell.angle_gamma   90.00
#
_symmetry.space_group_name_H-M   'P 1'
#
loop_
_entity.id
_entity.type
_entity.pdbx_description
1 polymer ?
#
loop_
_entity_poly.entity_id
_entity_poly.type
_entity_poly.pdbx_seq_one_letter_code
_entity_poly.pdbx_strand_id
1 'polypeptide(L)'
;MNAGQSDKEGKPLPSRLKAIKADGGIPEYPPMPLCEYLVGYLWDAGPTMPGGMGHTPLTHSEIKAWQDNTGTVLTCWEAQTLRSLSSAYLAESQAAEAPDCPAPWTKEITEEAREDVSKKVQNAFRTLMSTRPKK
;
A
#
# COMPACT_ATOMS: atom_id res chain seq x y z
N MET A 1 -16.35 -2.40 -10.29
CA MET A 1 -16.81 -3.09 -9.07
C MET A 1 -16.31 -4.53 -9.15
N ASN A 2 -15.07 -4.79 -8.72
CA ASN A 2 -14.53 -6.16 -8.73
C ASN A 2 -14.94 -6.87 -7.44
N ALA A 3 -15.47 -8.09 -7.59
CA ALA A 3 -15.88 -8.94 -6.49
C ALA A 3 -14.66 -9.26 -5.61
N GLY A 4 -14.64 -8.73 -4.39
CA GLY A 4 -13.66 -9.12 -3.39
C GLY A 4 -13.71 -10.63 -3.19
N GLN A 5 -12.55 -11.28 -3.21
CA GLN A 5 -12.46 -12.73 -3.06
C GLN A 5 -13.17 -13.18 -1.77
N SER A 6 -13.98 -14.21 -1.92
CA SER A 6 -14.72 -14.83 -0.82
C SER A 6 -14.09 -16.17 -0.46
N ASP A 7 -14.16 -16.54 0.82
CA ASP A 7 -13.77 -17.87 1.27
C ASP A 7 -14.74 -18.96 0.74
N LYS A 8 -14.47 -20.22 1.09
CA LYS A 8 -15.32 -21.36 0.69
C LYS A 8 -16.75 -21.28 1.25
N GLU A 9 -17.00 -20.40 2.21
CA GLU A 9 -18.29 -20.14 2.84
C GLU A 9 -18.95 -18.84 2.32
N GLY A 10 -18.33 -18.17 1.34
CA GLY A 10 -18.84 -16.92 0.75
C GLY A 10 -18.57 -15.66 1.58
N LYS A 11 -17.78 -15.73 2.65
CA LYS A 11 -17.41 -14.56 3.46
C LYS A 11 -16.27 -13.80 2.79
N PRO A 12 -16.28 -12.46 2.80
CA PRO A 12 -15.19 -11.67 2.25
C PRO A 12 -13.90 -11.95 3.02
N LEU A 13 -12.80 -12.19 2.28
CA LEU A 13 -11.49 -12.37 2.90
C LEU A 13 -11.11 -11.13 3.73
N PRO A 14 -10.44 -11.30 4.88
CA PRO A 14 -9.98 -10.18 5.69
C PRO A 14 -8.99 -9.33 4.89
N SER A 15 -9.02 -8.02 5.10
CA SER A 15 -8.00 -7.13 4.52
C SER A 15 -6.61 -7.53 5.04
N ARG A 16 -5.57 -7.25 4.25
CA ARG A 16 -4.17 -7.53 4.61
C ARG A 16 -3.83 -7.07 6.03
N LEU A 17 -4.23 -5.84 6.39
CA LEU A 17 -4.02 -5.28 7.72
C LEU A 17 -4.73 -6.08 8.83
N LYS A 18 -5.96 -6.56 8.58
CA LYS A 18 -6.70 -7.39 9.54
C LYS A 18 -6.03 -8.75 9.73
N ALA A 19 -5.57 -9.37 8.64
CA ALA A 19 -4.84 -10.64 8.70
C ALA A 19 -3.54 -10.50 9.51
N ILE A 20 -2.71 -9.49 9.22
CA ILE A 20 -1.46 -9.23 9.96
C ILE A 20 -1.73 -9.07 11.46
N LYS A 21 -2.76 -8.32 11.84
CA LYS A 21 -3.12 -8.14 13.25
C LYS A 21 -3.66 -9.41 13.91
N ALA A 22 -4.44 -10.22 13.19
CA ALA A 22 -4.96 -11.49 13.69
C ALA A 22 -3.83 -12.49 13.99
N ASP A 23 -2.76 -12.44 13.20
CA ASP A 23 -1.56 -13.26 13.39
C ASP A 23 -0.61 -12.67 14.46
N GLY A 24 -1.01 -11.59 15.16
CA GLY A 24 -0.20 -10.91 16.17
C GLY A 24 0.97 -10.09 15.60
N GLY A 25 1.01 -9.91 14.28
CA GLY A 25 2.03 -9.11 13.59
C GLY A 25 1.80 -7.61 13.76
N ILE A 26 2.89 -6.84 13.70
CA ILE A 26 2.88 -5.38 13.63
C ILE A 26 3.16 -4.99 12.18
N PRO A 27 2.28 -4.21 11.51
CA PRO A 27 2.53 -3.74 10.16
C PRO A 27 3.82 -2.92 10.11
N GLU A 28 4.64 -3.17 9.10
CA GLU A 28 5.85 -2.39 8.89
C GLU A 28 5.56 -1.15 8.05
N TYR A 29 6.22 -0.05 8.39
CA TYR A 29 6.09 1.22 7.69
C TYR A 29 7.47 1.72 7.27
N PRO A 30 7.57 2.46 6.15
CA PRO A 30 8.80 3.13 5.79
C PRO A 30 9.26 4.07 6.92
N PRO A 31 10.57 4.34 7.03
CA PRO A 31 11.06 5.39 7.92
C PRO A 31 10.39 6.72 7.57
N MET A 32 10.12 7.53 8.59
CA MET A 32 9.47 8.83 8.42
C MET A 32 10.30 9.70 7.46
N PRO A 33 9.73 10.16 6.33
CA PRO A 33 10.47 10.95 5.35
C PRO A 33 10.74 12.36 5.89
N LEU A 34 11.85 12.96 5.45
CA LEU A 34 12.23 14.34 5.78
C LEU A 34 11.14 15.37 5.45
N CYS A 35 10.27 15.07 4.47
CA CYS A 35 9.20 15.95 3.99
C CYS A 35 7.80 15.42 4.33
N GLU A 36 7.61 14.87 5.55
CA GLU A 36 6.33 14.34 6.03
C GLU A 36 5.14 15.31 5.83
N TYR A 37 5.38 16.61 6.01
CA TYR A 37 4.34 17.63 5.88
C TYR A 37 3.65 17.62 4.50
N LEU A 38 4.35 17.20 3.43
CA LEU A 38 3.76 17.05 2.11
C LEU A 38 2.75 15.90 2.03
N VAL A 39 2.93 14.86 2.83
CA VAL A 39 1.94 13.79 2.97
C VAL A 39 0.71 14.33 3.68
N GLY A 40 0.89 15.18 4.70
CA GLY A 40 -0.20 15.92 5.33
C GLY A 40 -0.98 16.76 4.32
N TYR A 41 -0.28 17.57 3.51
CA TYR A 41 -0.89 18.39 2.46
C TYR A 41 -1.62 17.56 1.41
N LEU A 42 -1.13 16.36 1.09
CA LEU A 42 -1.82 15.45 0.17
C LEU A 42 -3.16 14.99 0.75
N TRP A 43 -3.22 14.69 2.05
CA TRP A 43 -4.46 14.29 2.71
C TRP A 43 -5.42 15.47 2.92
N ASP A 44 -4.90 16.66 3.17
CA ASP A 44 -5.71 17.88 3.29
C ASP A 44 -6.31 18.31 1.95
N ALA A 45 -5.53 18.27 0.86
CA ALA A 45 -6.00 18.58 -0.48
C ALA A 45 -6.89 17.46 -1.07
N GLY A 46 -6.72 16.24 -0.59
CA GLY A 46 -7.29 15.01 -1.14
C GLY A 46 -6.31 14.35 -2.12
N PRO A 47 -5.97 13.06 -1.95
CA PRO A 47 -4.92 12.42 -2.75
C PRO A 47 -5.30 12.17 -4.20
N THR A 48 -6.60 12.25 -4.54
CA THR A 48 -7.14 12.08 -5.90
C THR A 48 -8.38 12.94 -6.08
N MET A 49 -8.77 13.17 -7.34
CA MET A 49 -9.99 13.88 -7.72
C MET A 49 -10.90 12.97 -8.59
N PRO A 50 -12.23 13.16 -8.58
CA PRO A 50 -13.12 12.43 -9.46
C PRO A 50 -12.85 12.81 -10.92
N GLY A 51 -12.73 11.81 -11.79
CA GLY A 51 -12.66 11.95 -13.25
C GLY A 51 -13.79 11.17 -13.93
N GLY A 52 -13.87 11.28 -15.27
CA GLY A 52 -14.99 10.72 -16.03
C GLY A 52 -15.12 9.19 -15.98
N MET A 53 -14.02 8.45 -15.81
CA MET A 53 -13.97 6.98 -15.80
C MET A 53 -13.39 6.41 -14.49
N GLY A 54 -13.31 7.23 -13.44
CA GLY A 54 -12.69 6.86 -12.18
C GLY A 54 -11.87 8.01 -11.59
N HIS A 55 -11.08 7.72 -10.58
CA HIS A 55 -10.22 8.71 -9.94
C HIS A 55 -9.08 9.14 -10.85
N THR A 56 -8.66 10.40 -10.72
CA THR A 56 -7.52 11.00 -11.41
C THR A 56 -6.62 11.72 -10.41
N PRO A 57 -5.32 11.91 -10.71
CA PRO A 57 -4.42 12.65 -9.83
C PRO A 57 -4.80 14.14 -9.78
N LEU A 58 -4.33 14.84 -8.74
CA LEU A 58 -4.46 16.28 -8.62
C LEU A 58 -3.84 17.01 -9.83
N THR A 59 -4.53 18.05 -10.29
CA THR A 59 -4.01 18.97 -11.30
C THR A 59 -3.35 20.18 -10.64
N HIS A 60 -2.57 20.94 -11.41
CA HIS A 60 -2.03 22.22 -10.92
C HIS A 60 -3.14 23.22 -10.56
N SER A 61 -4.28 23.16 -11.23
CA SER A 61 -5.44 24.00 -10.92
C SER A 61 -6.02 23.68 -9.54
N GLU A 62 -6.17 22.39 -9.21
CA GLU A 62 -6.62 21.96 -7.88
C GLU A 62 -5.62 22.34 -6.78
N ILE A 63 -4.33 22.11 -7.02
CA ILE A 63 -3.27 22.50 -6.08
C ILE A 63 -3.26 24.02 -5.88
N LYS A 64 -3.49 24.79 -6.93
CA LYS A 64 -3.62 26.25 -6.82
C LYS A 64 -4.86 26.65 -6.01
N ALA A 65 -6.03 26.06 -6.29
CA ALA A 65 -7.25 26.36 -5.55
C ALA A 65 -7.10 26.01 -4.06
N TRP A 66 -6.44 24.89 -3.75
CA TRP A 66 -6.13 24.50 -2.38
C TRP A 66 -5.19 25.48 -1.66
N GLN A 67 -4.14 25.95 -2.34
CA GLN A 67 -3.26 27.01 -1.81
C GLN A 67 -4.04 28.30 -1.53
N ASP A 68 -4.89 28.72 -2.48
CA ASP A 68 -5.70 29.94 -2.36
C ASP A 68 -6.71 29.83 -1.19
N ASN A 69 -7.29 28.65 -0.95
CA ASN A 69 -8.26 28.41 0.12
C ASN A 69 -7.63 28.27 1.52
N THR A 70 -6.45 27.66 1.61
CA THR A 70 -5.79 27.39 2.91
C THR A 70 -4.78 28.47 3.30
N GLY A 71 -4.35 29.31 2.36
CA GLY A 71 -3.27 30.26 2.55
C GLY A 71 -1.88 29.61 2.55
N THR A 72 -1.78 28.31 2.23
CA THR A 72 -0.51 27.61 2.12
C THR A 72 0.23 28.05 0.87
N VAL A 73 1.52 28.36 0.98
CA VAL A 73 2.36 28.76 -0.17
C VAL A 73 3.39 27.68 -0.43
N LEU A 74 3.23 26.97 -1.54
CA LEU A 74 4.16 25.94 -1.99
C LEU A 74 5.24 26.54 -2.89
N THR A 75 6.47 26.08 -2.71
CA THR A 75 7.54 26.27 -3.68
C THR A 75 7.27 25.44 -4.94
N CYS A 76 8.03 25.72 -6.01
CA CYS A 76 7.91 24.98 -7.28
C CYS A 76 8.11 23.46 -7.08
N TRP A 77 9.11 23.06 -6.29
CA TRP A 77 9.41 21.65 -6.07
C TRP A 77 8.32 20.97 -5.22
N GLU A 78 7.74 21.65 -4.24
CA GLU A 78 6.66 21.10 -3.40
C GLU A 78 5.39 20.88 -4.21
N ALA A 79 5.01 21.84 -5.06
CA ALA A 79 3.84 21.70 -5.93
C ALA A 79 4.02 20.52 -6.91
N GLN A 80 5.22 20.37 -7.48
CA GLN A 80 5.56 19.22 -8.34
C GLN A 80 5.54 17.90 -7.56
N THR A 81 6.08 17.90 -6.35
CA THR A 81 6.15 16.72 -5.49
C THR A 81 4.76 16.30 -5.04
N LEU A 82 3.90 17.23 -4.64
CA LEU A 82 2.52 16.97 -4.24
C LEU A 82 1.71 16.31 -5.37
N ARG A 83 1.87 16.83 -6.60
CA ARG A 83 1.26 16.21 -7.78
C ARG A 83 1.81 14.81 -8.08
N SER A 84 3.11 14.63 -7.89
CA SER A 84 3.77 13.33 -8.07
C SER A 84 3.30 12.32 -7.03
N LEU A 85 3.14 12.73 -5.77
CA LEU A 85 2.58 11.92 -4.68
C LEU A 85 1.15 11.50 -4.99
N SER A 86 0.30 12.42 -5.46
CA SER A 86 -1.07 12.10 -5.90
C SER A 86 -1.09 11.05 -7.02
N SER A 87 -0.17 11.17 -7.98
CA SER A 87 -0.07 10.22 -9.09
C SER A 87 0.41 8.84 -8.63
N ALA A 88 1.43 8.80 -7.78
CA ALA A 88 1.96 7.56 -7.20
C ALA A 88 0.93 6.87 -6.31
N TYR A 89 0.20 7.64 -5.50
CA TYR A 89 -0.88 7.12 -4.67
C TYR A 89 -1.98 6.46 -5.50
N LEU A 90 -2.44 7.11 -6.57
CA LEU A 90 -3.48 6.54 -7.43
C LEU A 90 -3.02 5.24 -8.10
N ALA A 91 -1.78 5.22 -8.61
CA ALA A 91 -1.22 4.03 -9.25
C ALA A 91 -1.13 2.86 -8.25
N GLU A 92 -0.60 3.12 -7.05
CA GLU A 92 -0.49 2.09 -6.01
C GLU A 92 -1.86 1.65 -5.50
N SER A 93 -2.81 2.58 -5.33
CA SER A 93 -4.17 2.25 -4.91
C SER A 93 -4.88 1.33 -5.89
N GLN A 94 -4.65 1.51 -7.20
CA GLN A 94 -5.19 0.62 -8.24
C GLN A 94 -4.47 -0.73 -8.24
N ALA A 95 -3.14 -0.74 -8.11
CA ALA A 95 -2.36 -1.97 -8.03
C ALA A 95 -2.75 -2.82 -6.81
N ALA A 96 -2.98 -2.17 -5.66
CA ALA A 96 -3.36 -2.80 -4.40
C ALA A 96 -4.75 -3.45 -4.40
N GLU A 97 -5.58 -3.22 -5.43
CA GLU A 97 -6.82 -3.99 -5.62
C GLU A 97 -6.55 -5.46 -5.94
N ALA A 98 -5.37 -5.77 -6.52
CA ALA A 98 -4.97 -7.15 -6.75
C ALA A 98 -4.64 -7.84 -5.41
N PRO A 99 -5.24 -9.01 -5.11
CA PRO A 99 -5.05 -9.71 -3.83
C PRO A 99 -3.59 -10.06 -3.52
N ASP A 100 -2.82 -10.35 -4.56
CA ASP A 100 -1.41 -10.73 -4.53
C ASP A 100 -0.44 -9.55 -4.73
N CYS A 101 -0.95 -8.31 -4.80
CA CYS A 101 -0.11 -7.12 -4.89
C CYS A 101 0.82 -7.04 -3.67
N PRO A 102 2.15 -6.96 -3.81
CA PRO A 102 3.05 -6.83 -2.67
C PRO A 102 2.80 -5.51 -1.90
N ALA A 103 3.37 -5.38 -0.70
CA ALA A 103 3.38 -4.08 -0.03
C ALA A 103 4.32 -3.11 -0.76
N PRO A 104 3.98 -1.82 -0.88
CA PRO A 104 4.80 -0.82 -1.58
C PRO A 104 6.17 -0.60 -0.92
N TRP A 105 6.29 -0.94 0.36
CA TRP A 105 7.54 -0.89 1.09
C TRP A 105 7.73 -2.17 1.89
N THR A 106 8.97 -2.65 1.92
CA THR A 106 9.42 -3.78 2.73
C THR A 106 10.83 -3.43 3.23
N LYS A 107 11.18 -3.79 4.47
CA LYS A 107 12.56 -3.63 4.94
C LYS A 107 13.53 -4.39 4.04
N GLU A 108 14.75 -3.87 3.90
CA GLU A 108 15.82 -4.64 3.30
C GLU A 108 15.96 -5.97 4.04
N ILE A 109 15.80 -7.06 3.31
CA ILE A 109 15.98 -8.41 3.83
C ILE A 109 17.48 -8.61 3.99
N THR A 110 17.95 -8.68 5.23
CA THR A 110 19.35 -9.06 5.51
C THR A 110 19.60 -10.50 5.06
N GLU A 111 20.82 -10.84 4.65
CA GLU A 111 21.15 -12.21 4.20
C GLU A 111 20.85 -13.26 5.28
N GLU A 112 21.08 -12.90 6.55
CA GLU A 112 20.74 -13.72 7.71
C GLU A 112 19.23 -14.03 7.78
N ALA A 113 18.38 -13.03 7.56
CA ALA A 113 16.93 -13.21 7.54
C ALA A 113 16.48 -14.08 6.36
N ARG A 114 17.16 -13.98 5.22
CA ARG A 114 16.87 -14.79 4.03
C ARG A 114 17.15 -16.28 4.26
N GLU A 115 18.27 -16.60 4.91
CA GLU A 115 18.61 -17.98 5.25
C GLU A 115 17.59 -18.60 6.22
N ASP A 116 17.16 -17.85 7.22
CA ASP A 116 16.19 -18.32 8.20
C ASP A 116 14.80 -18.53 7.59
N VAL A 117 14.38 -17.63 6.69
CA VAL A 117 13.14 -17.82 5.91
C VAL A 117 13.25 -19.07 5.03
N SER A 118 14.38 -19.27 4.35
CA SER A 118 14.61 -20.47 3.51
C SER A 118 14.49 -21.77 4.31
N LYS A 119 15.14 -21.85 5.49
CA LYS A 119 15.06 -23.01 6.38
C LYS A 119 13.62 -23.27 6.84
N LYS A 120 12.87 -22.23 7.20
CA LYS A 120 11.45 -22.35 7.59
C LYS A 120 10.59 -22.88 6.45
N VAL A 121 10.77 -22.35 5.24
CA VAL A 121 10.04 -22.82 4.05
C VAL A 121 10.36 -24.29 3.76
N GLN A 122 11.63 -24.69 3.76
CA GLN A 122 12.04 -26.07 3.55
C GLN A 122 11.43 -27.03 4.58
N ASN A 123 11.43 -26.63 5.86
CA ASN A 123 10.84 -27.44 6.93
C ASN A 123 9.33 -27.54 6.80
N ALA A 124 8.62 -26.46 6.44
CA ALA A 124 7.19 -26.49 6.18
C ALA A 124 6.84 -27.43 5.01
N PHE A 125 7.59 -27.35 3.89
CA PHE A 125 7.43 -28.25 2.75
C PHE A 125 7.69 -29.72 3.14
N ARG A 126 8.74 -29.98 3.93
CA ARG A 126 9.03 -31.34 4.41
C ARG A 126 7.89 -31.89 5.26
N THR A 127 7.33 -31.09 6.17
CA THR A 127 6.17 -31.47 6.99
C THR A 127 4.92 -31.74 6.14
N LEU A 128 4.68 -30.94 5.12
CA LEU A 128 3.58 -31.15 4.16
C LEU A 128 3.76 -32.44 3.34
N MET A 129 4.99 -32.78 2.95
CA MET A 129 5.25 -34.01 2.21
C MET A 129 5.19 -35.26 3.10
N SER A 130 5.59 -35.17 4.38
CA SER A 130 5.56 -36.29 5.31
C SER A 130 4.18 -36.59 5.88
N THR A 131 3.26 -35.63 5.88
CA THR A 131 1.87 -35.78 6.34
C THR A 131 0.93 -36.33 5.25
N ARG A 132 1.43 -36.62 4.05
CA ARG A 132 0.63 -37.21 2.96
C ARG A 132 0.41 -38.71 3.24
N PRO A 133 -0.83 -39.18 3.45
CA PRO A 133 -1.08 -40.59 3.77
C PRO A 133 -0.70 -41.49 2.59
N LYS A 134 0.04 -42.58 2.87
CA LYS A 134 0.27 -43.65 1.89
C LYS A 134 -1.08 -44.29 1.56
N LYS A 135 -1.41 -44.33 0.26
CA LYS A 135 -2.48 -45.19 -0.27
C LYS A 135 -2.14 -46.65 -0.05
#